data_AF-A0A965XNW6-F1
#
_entry.id   AF-A0A965XNW6-F1
#
_cell.length_a   1.000
_cell.length_b   1.000
_cell.length_c   1.000
_cell.angle_alpha   90.00
_cell.angle_beta   90.00
_cell.angle_gamma   90.00
#
_symmetry.space_group_name_H-M   'P 1'
#
loop_
_entity.id
_entity.type
_entity.pdbx_description
1 polymer ?
#
loop_
_entity_poly.entity_id
_entity_poly.type
_entity_poly.pdbx_seq_one_letter_code
_entity_poly.pdbx_strand_id
1 'polypeptide(L)'
;MGPDTALKTPAMIAELDDQVPVGGLILTSRLPIPSSWPFLALSLDPARVRYAQALTDPNTGRALFRAESRLTLPGPADVWLWQALEDVPSGELALAGPVSRGPSLAWITLSDKGAAGLRTDSAGPAVEEILGAAMSLSGTRGFLLPDEPDRLKALVVDLALHQGVDLVITTGGTGLAPRDTTPEAVQTLLDRRLPGFEQAMMNASLAKTPHAAISRAVCGTIGRSIVVTLPGSPKAVRENLAAVAPALAHALAKLQGDPSDCAQ
;
A
#
# COMPACT_ATOMS: atom_id res chain seq x y z
N MET A 1 -21.23 -27.09 -11.97
CA MET A 1 -21.08 -25.82 -12.72
C MET A 1 -19.64 -25.37 -12.51
N GLY A 2 -18.87 -25.29 -13.60
CA GLY A 2 -17.41 -25.32 -13.56
C GLY A 2 -16.76 -24.09 -12.90
N PRO A 3 -15.56 -24.26 -12.30
CA PRO A 3 -14.75 -23.15 -11.87
C PRO A 3 -13.99 -22.58 -13.08
N ASP A 4 -13.64 -21.31 -12.99
CA ASP A 4 -12.65 -20.65 -13.82
C ASP A 4 -13.09 -20.18 -15.22
N THR A 5 -14.05 -19.25 -15.25
CA THR A 5 -13.97 -18.16 -16.23
C THR A 5 -13.23 -17.01 -15.57
N ALA A 6 -11.90 -17.07 -15.59
CA ALA A 6 -11.07 -15.88 -15.45
C ALA A 6 -11.65 -14.83 -16.40
N LEU A 7 -12.22 -13.76 -15.85
CA LEU A 7 -12.58 -12.57 -16.60
C LEU A 7 -11.32 -12.17 -17.37
N LYS A 8 -11.25 -12.49 -18.67
CA LYS A 8 -10.20 -12.02 -19.55
C LYS A 8 -10.37 -10.51 -19.62
N THR A 9 -9.58 -9.79 -18.84
CA THR A 9 -9.46 -8.34 -19.00
C THR A 9 -9.03 -8.11 -20.44
N PRO A 10 -9.76 -7.31 -21.24
CA PRO A 10 -9.37 -7.05 -22.62
C PRO A 10 -7.93 -6.50 -22.64
N ALA A 11 -7.12 -7.03 -23.54
CA ALA A 11 -5.77 -6.53 -23.75
C ALA A 11 -5.86 -5.07 -24.20
N MET A 12 -5.13 -4.20 -23.53
CA MET A 12 -4.96 -2.81 -23.92
C MET A 12 -3.86 -2.77 -24.96
N ILE A 13 -4.14 -2.10 -26.07
CA ILE A 13 -3.14 -1.87 -27.11
C ILE A 13 -2.59 -0.47 -26.90
N ALA A 14 -1.27 -0.37 -26.85
CA ALA A 14 -0.52 0.86 -26.73
C ALA A 14 0.46 0.97 -27.88
N GLU A 15 0.76 2.19 -28.34
CA GLU A 15 1.81 2.42 -29.33
C GLU A 15 2.93 3.20 -28.66
N LEU A 16 4.12 2.60 -28.62
CA LEU A 16 5.33 3.19 -28.05
C LEU A 16 6.17 3.83 -29.17
N ASP A 17 6.33 5.15 -29.14
CA ASP A 17 7.17 5.86 -30.12
C ASP A 17 8.65 5.43 -30.03
N ASP A 18 9.13 5.26 -28.80
CA ASP A 18 10.51 4.88 -28.49
C ASP A 18 10.56 3.68 -27.53
N GLN A 19 11.71 3.00 -27.49
CA GLN A 19 11.97 1.96 -26.51
C GLN A 19 11.94 2.54 -25.10
N VAL A 20 11.28 1.86 -24.16
CA VAL A 20 11.35 2.19 -22.73
C VAL A 20 12.38 1.27 -22.09
N PRO A 21 13.56 1.78 -21.68
CA PRO A 21 14.56 0.96 -21.02
C PRO A 21 14.05 0.52 -19.64
N VAL A 22 14.65 -0.54 -19.09
CA VAL A 22 14.42 -0.94 -17.69
C VAL A 22 14.59 0.26 -16.75
N GLY A 23 13.62 0.45 -15.85
CA GLY A 23 13.56 1.61 -14.95
C GLY A 23 12.95 2.88 -15.55
N GLY A 24 12.71 2.90 -16.87
CA GLY A 24 11.98 3.98 -17.56
C GLY A 24 10.53 4.11 -17.08
N LEU A 25 9.92 5.27 -17.33
CA LEU A 25 8.63 5.64 -16.76
C LEU A 25 7.56 5.87 -17.83
N ILE A 26 6.35 5.39 -17.57
CA ILE A 26 5.15 5.66 -18.39
C ILE A 26 4.00 6.18 -17.53
N LEU A 27 3.00 6.81 -18.16
CA LEU A 27 1.81 7.32 -17.48
C LEU A 27 0.54 6.62 -17.95
N THR A 28 -0.44 6.53 -17.07
CA THR A 28 -1.76 6.01 -17.46
C THR A 28 -2.84 6.94 -16.97
N SER A 29 -3.74 7.34 -17.86
CA SER A 29 -4.75 8.37 -17.67
C SER A 29 -6.06 7.97 -18.33
N ARG A 30 -7.19 8.37 -17.75
CA ARG A 30 -8.51 8.27 -18.42
C ARG A 30 -8.67 9.25 -19.57
N LEU A 31 -7.88 10.32 -19.59
CA LEU A 31 -7.90 11.36 -20.62
C LEU A 31 -6.74 11.17 -21.58
N PRO A 32 -6.92 11.48 -22.88
CA PRO A 32 -5.81 11.52 -23.81
C PRO A 32 -4.75 12.50 -23.30
N ILE A 33 -3.52 12.01 -23.12
CA ILE A 33 -2.38 12.86 -22.79
C ILE A 33 -1.91 13.50 -24.11
N PRO A 34 -1.62 14.81 -24.14
CA PRO A 34 -1.13 15.46 -25.36
C PRO A 34 0.12 14.77 -25.90
N SER A 35 0.21 14.58 -27.22
CA SER A 35 1.37 13.97 -27.89
C SER A 35 2.69 14.74 -27.71
N SER A 36 2.63 15.95 -27.16
CA SER A 36 3.80 16.75 -26.79
C SER A 36 4.42 16.36 -25.44
N TRP A 37 3.78 15.48 -24.67
CA TRP A 37 4.30 15.00 -23.39
C TRP A 37 5.18 13.77 -23.62
N PRO A 38 6.33 13.64 -22.94
CA PRO A 38 7.31 12.59 -23.20
C PRO A 38 6.92 11.22 -22.61
N PHE A 39 5.63 10.98 -22.32
CA PHE A 39 5.17 9.80 -21.61
C PHE A 39 4.13 9.05 -22.44
N LEU A 40 4.32 7.73 -22.58
CA LEU A 40 3.29 6.84 -23.10
C LEU A 40 2.03 6.98 -22.23
N ALA A 41 0.87 7.10 -22.85
CA ALA A 41 -0.42 7.27 -22.19
C ALA A 41 -1.32 6.06 -22.45
N LEU A 42 -1.52 5.23 -21.43
CA LEU A 42 -2.51 4.15 -21.52
C LEU A 42 -3.86 4.62 -20.96
N SER A 43 -4.93 4.32 -21.69
CA SER A 43 -6.31 4.52 -21.21
C SER A 43 -6.68 3.48 -20.16
N LEU A 44 -6.24 3.71 -18.92
CA LEU A 44 -6.62 2.95 -17.74
C LEU A 44 -7.44 3.82 -16.82
N ASP A 45 -8.40 3.19 -16.15
CA ASP A 45 -9.09 3.80 -15.03
C ASP A 45 -8.13 3.90 -13.81
N PRO A 46 -7.70 5.12 -13.40
CA PRO A 46 -6.81 5.31 -12.26
C PRO A 46 -7.39 4.78 -10.96
N ALA A 47 -8.72 4.74 -10.82
CA ALA A 47 -9.39 4.23 -9.64
C ALA A 47 -9.27 2.70 -9.50
N ARG A 48 -8.92 1.99 -10.58
CA ARG A 48 -8.73 0.54 -10.61
C ARG A 48 -7.27 0.11 -10.46
N VAL A 49 -6.35 1.06 -10.54
CA VAL A 49 -4.91 0.81 -10.35
C VAL A 49 -4.58 0.88 -8.86
N ARG A 50 -3.65 0.03 -8.42
CA ARG A 50 -3.10 0.03 -7.06
C ARG A 50 -1.58 0.12 -7.11
N TYR A 51 -1.00 0.57 -6.01
CA TYR A 51 0.46 0.57 -5.84
C TYR A 51 1.02 -0.84 -6.03
N ALA A 52 2.21 -0.91 -6.66
CA ALA A 52 2.96 -2.12 -6.98
C ALA A 52 2.23 -3.13 -7.90
N GLN A 53 1.07 -2.77 -8.46
CA GLN A 53 0.36 -3.61 -9.41
C GLN A 53 1.12 -3.66 -10.74
N ALA A 54 1.07 -4.82 -11.41
CA ALA A 54 1.78 -5.02 -12.67
C ALA A 54 0.85 -4.95 -13.90
N LEU A 55 1.37 -4.39 -14.99
CA LEU A 55 0.88 -4.63 -16.35
C LEU A 55 1.72 -5.75 -16.95
N THR A 56 1.07 -6.74 -17.53
CA THR A 56 1.74 -7.94 -18.03
C THR A 56 1.56 -8.09 -19.53
N ASP A 57 2.51 -8.73 -20.19
CA ASP A 57 2.33 -9.24 -21.55
C ASP A 57 1.23 -10.32 -21.53
N PRO A 58 0.14 -10.18 -22.32
CA PRO A 58 -0.97 -11.14 -22.34
C PRO A 58 -0.57 -12.53 -22.88
N ASN A 59 0.51 -12.63 -23.66
CA ASN A 59 0.97 -13.89 -24.26
C ASN A 59 1.88 -14.67 -23.31
N THR A 60 2.80 -13.96 -22.64
CA THR A 60 3.81 -14.60 -21.78
C THR A 60 3.47 -14.55 -20.30
N GLY A 61 2.53 -13.68 -19.90
CA GLY A 61 2.19 -13.41 -18.49
C GLY A 61 3.28 -12.65 -17.72
N ARG A 62 4.35 -12.21 -18.41
CA ARG A 62 5.48 -11.51 -17.78
C ARG A 62 5.09 -10.09 -17.41
N ALA A 63 5.50 -9.64 -16.22
CA ALA A 63 5.28 -8.27 -15.77
C ALA A 63 6.24 -7.30 -16.48
N LEU A 64 5.68 -6.38 -17.27
CA LEU A 64 6.42 -5.39 -18.04
C LEU A 64 6.55 -4.06 -17.30
N PHE A 65 5.48 -3.64 -16.62
CA PHE A 65 5.45 -2.40 -15.86
C PHE A 65 4.91 -2.62 -14.46
N ARG A 66 5.36 -1.82 -13.50
CA ARG A 66 4.86 -1.78 -12.13
C ARG A 66 4.41 -0.37 -11.75
N ALA A 67 3.22 -0.23 -11.19
CA ALA A 67 2.71 1.05 -10.69
C ALA A 67 3.54 1.51 -9.47
N GLU A 68 4.10 2.72 -9.54
CA GLU A 68 4.96 3.29 -8.51
C GLU A 68 4.31 4.47 -7.77
N SER A 69 3.57 5.32 -8.48
CA SER A 69 3.05 6.55 -7.88
C SER A 69 1.75 7.00 -8.51
N ARG A 70 0.90 7.66 -7.73
CA ARG A 70 -0.31 8.32 -8.19
C ARG A 70 -0.08 9.84 -8.17
N LEU A 71 -0.22 10.46 -9.34
CA LEU A 71 -0.06 11.89 -9.51
C LEU A 71 -1.43 12.50 -9.78
N THR A 72 -1.70 13.65 -9.17
CA THR A 72 -2.86 14.48 -9.54
C THR A 72 -2.37 15.60 -10.44
N LEU A 73 -2.77 15.57 -11.71
CA LEU A 73 -2.43 16.61 -12.69
C LEU A 73 -3.50 17.72 -12.67
N PRO A 74 -3.16 18.98 -13.04
CA PRO A 74 -4.14 20.03 -13.21
C PRO A 74 -5.23 19.62 -14.21
N GLY A 75 -6.48 19.50 -13.74
CA GLY A 75 -7.60 18.97 -14.52
C GLY A 75 -8.26 17.76 -13.85
N PRO A 76 -9.10 16.98 -14.56
CA PRO A 76 -9.92 15.93 -13.95
C PRO A 76 -9.29 14.51 -13.95
N ALA A 77 -7.97 14.36 -14.04
CA ALA A 77 -7.35 13.04 -14.12
C ALA A 77 -6.25 12.83 -13.07
N ASP A 78 -6.55 11.98 -12.08
CA ASP A 78 -5.50 11.20 -11.43
C ASP A 78 -4.79 10.38 -12.52
N VAL A 79 -3.47 10.33 -12.47
CA VAL A 79 -2.67 9.46 -13.34
C VAL A 79 -1.80 8.56 -12.49
N TRP A 80 -1.44 7.41 -13.03
CA TRP A 80 -0.45 6.55 -12.41
C TRP A 80 0.84 6.60 -13.19
N LEU A 81 1.93 6.73 -12.45
CA LEU A 81 3.30 6.55 -12.91
C LEU A 81 3.66 5.08 -12.77
N TRP A 82 4.16 4.50 -13.85
CA TRP A 82 4.60 3.12 -13.89
C TRP A 82 6.05 3.04 -14.30
N GLN A 83 6.78 2.12 -13.68
CA GLN A 83 8.17 1.82 -14.00
C GLN A 83 8.27 0.55 -14.83
N ALA A 84 9.03 0.60 -15.91
CA ALA A 84 9.40 -0.56 -16.71
C ALA A 84 10.29 -1.51 -15.89
N LEU A 85 9.92 -2.79 -15.84
CA LEU A 85 10.66 -3.83 -15.13
C LEU A 85 11.73 -4.48 -16.02
N GLU A 86 11.63 -4.27 -17.33
CA GLU A 86 12.58 -4.73 -18.34
C GLU A 86 12.61 -3.75 -19.52
N ASP A 87 13.47 -4.00 -20.50
CA ASP A 87 13.51 -3.23 -21.74
C ASP A 87 12.26 -3.54 -22.59
N VAL A 88 11.41 -2.54 -22.79
CA VAL A 88 10.17 -2.64 -23.57
C VAL A 88 10.38 -2.02 -24.95
N PRO A 89 10.24 -2.78 -26.06
CA PRO A 89 10.50 -2.29 -27.40
C PRO A 89 9.48 -1.21 -27.83
N SER A 90 9.86 -0.39 -28.82
CA SER A 90 8.94 0.51 -29.50
C SER A 90 7.95 -0.26 -30.39
N GLY A 91 6.85 0.40 -30.77
CA GLY A 91 5.78 -0.14 -31.59
C GLY A 91 4.55 -0.56 -30.80
N GLU A 92 3.72 -1.40 -31.42
CA GLU A 92 2.47 -1.86 -30.84
C GLU A 92 2.73 -2.85 -29.69
N LEU A 93 2.22 -2.51 -28.51
CA LEU A 93 2.36 -3.27 -27.29
C LEU A 93 0.98 -3.67 -26.75
N ALA A 94 0.76 -4.98 -26.63
CA ALA A 94 -0.40 -5.53 -25.96
C ALA A 94 -0.11 -5.69 -24.46
N LEU A 95 -0.96 -5.13 -23.61
CA LEU A 95 -0.86 -5.19 -22.14
C LEU A 95 -2.14 -5.77 -21.56
N ALA A 96 -2.02 -6.81 -20.75
CA ALA A 96 -3.13 -7.26 -19.91
C ALA A 96 -3.26 -6.32 -18.70
N GLY A 97 -4.52 -5.93 -18.46
CA GLY A 97 -4.88 -5.07 -17.34
C GLY A 97 -4.49 -5.68 -15.99
N PRO A 98 -4.53 -4.88 -14.94
CA PRO A 98 -3.63 -5.12 -13.85
C PRO A 98 -4.17 -6.28 -12.98
N VAL A 99 -3.28 -7.25 -12.69
CA VAL A 99 -3.68 -8.64 -12.40
C VAL A 99 -4.17 -8.83 -10.95
N SER A 100 -3.81 -7.93 -10.03
CA SER A 100 -4.10 -8.17 -8.62
C SER A 100 -5.50 -7.74 -8.16
N ARG A 101 -6.07 -8.56 -7.29
CA ARG A 101 -7.36 -8.40 -6.62
C ARG A 101 -7.11 -8.17 -5.12
N GLY A 102 -6.65 -6.98 -4.75
CA GLY A 102 -6.31 -6.73 -3.35
C GLY A 102 -5.78 -5.34 -3.06
N PRO A 103 -5.71 -4.96 -1.77
CA PRO A 103 -5.02 -3.75 -1.38
C PRO A 103 -3.51 -3.91 -1.45
N SER A 104 -2.82 -2.80 -1.67
CA SER A 104 -1.39 -2.64 -1.52
C SER A 104 -1.01 -2.40 -0.06
N LEU A 105 0.18 -2.85 0.32
CA LEU A 105 0.69 -2.78 1.69
C LEU A 105 2.09 -2.16 1.70
N ALA A 106 2.30 -1.19 2.58
CA ALA A 106 3.63 -0.79 3.03
C ALA A 106 3.75 -1.01 4.53
N TRP A 107 4.85 -1.62 4.96
CA TRP A 107 5.19 -1.71 6.37
C TRP A 107 6.45 -0.91 6.69
N ILE A 108 6.44 -0.23 7.84
CA ILE A 108 7.51 0.65 8.30
C ILE A 108 7.95 0.20 9.69
N THR A 109 9.14 -0.38 9.78
CA THR A 109 9.76 -0.72 11.06
C THR A 109 10.54 0.47 11.59
N LEU A 110 10.22 0.89 12.81
CA LEU A 110 10.91 1.94 13.55
C LEU A 110 11.81 1.30 14.59
N SER A 111 13.12 1.40 14.35
CA SER A 111 14.14 0.90 15.27
C SER A 111 15.49 1.54 14.99
N ASP A 112 16.00 2.30 15.96
CA ASP A 112 17.39 2.78 15.91
C ASP A 112 18.41 1.65 15.68
N LYS A 113 18.24 0.52 16.39
CA LYS A 113 19.13 -0.64 16.27
C LYS A 113 19.00 -1.32 14.91
N GLY A 114 17.77 -1.41 14.39
CA GLY A 114 17.53 -1.95 13.06
C GLY A 114 18.16 -1.09 11.98
N ALA A 115 17.92 0.22 12.02
CA ALA A 115 18.49 1.18 11.07
C ALA A 115 20.04 1.22 11.12
N ALA A 116 20.64 0.97 12.29
CA ALA A 116 22.08 0.86 12.45
C ALA A 116 22.66 -0.51 12.03
N GLY A 117 21.84 -1.45 11.54
CA GLY A 117 22.28 -2.81 11.18
C GLY A 117 22.65 -3.69 12.38
N LEU A 118 22.34 -3.26 13.60
CA LEU A 118 22.66 -3.97 14.85
C LEU A 118 21.59 -5.02 15.21
N ARG A 119 20.47 -5.03 14.49
CA ARG A 119 19.38 -5.97 14.68
C ARG A 119 18.67 -6.22 13.36
N THR A 120 18.43 -7.49 13.04
CA THR A 120 17.57 -7.86 11.90
C THR A 120 16.11 -7.57 12.23
N ASP A 121 15.40 -6.93 11.29
CA ASP A 121 13.97 -6.72 11.40
C ASP A 121 13.20 -8.03 11.18
N SER A 122 12.46 -8.44 12.20
CA SER A 122 11.53 -9.57 12.14
C SER A 122 10.08 -9.16 12.37
N ALA A 123 9.82 -7.88 12.69
CA ALA A 123 8.49 -7.37 12.96
C ALA A 123 7.82 -6.91 11.68
N GLY A 124 8.54 -6.19 10.81
CA GLY A 124 8.07 -5.77 9.49
C GLY A 124 7.62 -6.95 8.61
N PRO A 125 8.49 -7.95 8.38
CA PRO A 125 8.12 -9.14 7.60
C PRO A 125 6.92 -9.92 8.16
N ALA A 126 6.71 -9.89 9.48
CA ALA A 126 5.53 -10.53 10.09
C ALA A 126 4.22 -9.85 9.68
N VAL A 127 4.21 -8.52 9.46
CA VAL A 127 3.02 -7.79 8.97
C VAL A 127 2.58 -8.34 7.63
N GLU A 128 3.52 -8.48 6.71
CA GLU A 128 3.28 -9.00 5.37
C GLU A 128 2.77 -10.45 5.39
N GLU A 129 3.37 -11.31 6.21
CA GLU A 129 2.93 -12.70 6.39
C GLU A 129 1.46 -12.77 6.86
N ILE A 130 1.09 -11.98 7.89
CA ILE A 130 -0.25 -12.01 8.47
C ILE A 130 -1.30 -11.49 7.49
N LEU A 131 -1.04 -10.36 6.84
CA LEU A 131 -1.98 -9.77 5.89
C LEU A 131 -2.08 -10.58 4.61
N GLY A 132 -0.97 -11.12 4.11
CA GLY A 132 -0.96 -12.03 2.96
C GLY A 132 -1.71 -13.33 3.20
N ALA A 133 -1.77 -13.80 4.46
CA ALA A 133 -2.61 -14.95 4.85
C ALA A 133 -4.10 -14.58 4.97
N ALA A 134 -4.43 -13.33 5.32
CA ALA A 134 -5.80 -12.87 5.53
C ALA A 134 -6.49 -12.37 4.25
N MET A 135 -5.73 -11.86 3.29
CA MET A 135 -6.24 -11.32 2.03
C MET A 135 -5.18 -11.38 0.92
N SER A 136 -5.64 -11.41 -0.34
CA SER A 136 -4.73 -11.21 -1.48
C SER A 136 -4.23 -9.77 -1.48
N LEU A 137 -2.92 -9.57 -1.57
CA LEU A 137 -2.30 -8.25 -1.64
C LEU A 137 -1.92 -7.91 -3.09
N SER A 138 -2.02 -6.64 -3.48
CA SER A 138 -1.57 -6.17 -4.81
C SER A 138 -0.08 -5.95 -4.94
N GLY A 139 0.57 -5.71 -3.81
CA GLY A 139 2.01 -5.60 -3.70
C GLY A 139 2.38 -5.12 -2.31
N THR A 140 3.62 -5.41 -1.94
CA THR A 140 4.15 -5.17 -0.60
C THR A 140 5.47 -4.43 -0.68
N ARG A 141 5.72 -3.53 0.27
CA ARG A 141 7.02 -2.87 0.39
C ARG A 141 7.39 -2.62 1.84
N GLY A 142 8.62 -2.99 2.19
CA GLY A 142 9.17 -2.81 3.52
C GLY A 142 10.11 -1.62 3.62
N PHE A 143 10.04 -0.93 4.76
CA PHE A 143 10.90 0.19 5.11
C PHE A 143 11.44 0.02 6.53
N LEU A 144 12.70 0.40 6.73
CA LEU A 144 13.36 0.40 8.04
C LEU A 144 13.91 1.79 8.32
N LEU A 145 13.42 2.42 9.38
CA LEU A 145 13.77 3.78 9.79
C LEU A 145 14.24 3.82 11.24
N PRO A 146 15.12 4.78 11.61
CA PRO A 146 15.34 5.12 13.01
C PRO A 146 14.09 5.77 13.61
N ASP A 147 14.05 5.88 14.95
CA ASP A 147 12.91 6.44 15.69
C ASP A 147 12.88 7.99 15.57
N GLU A 148 12.65 8.49 14.35
CA GLU A 148 12.68 9.92 13.98
C GLU A 148 11.30 10.37 13.44
N PRO A 149 10.54 11.18 14.22
CA PRO A 149 9.17 11.58 13.89
C PRO A 149 8.99 12.18 12.51
N ASP A 150 9.88 13.08 12.10
CA ASP A 150 9.71 13.82 10.84
C ASP A 150 9.98 12.93 9.63
N ARG A 151 10.91 11.98 9.74
CA ARG A 151 11.16 10.98 8.70
C ARG A 151 9.96 10.04 8.56
N LEU A 152 9.41 9.59 9.68
CA LEU A 152 8.20 8.78 9.68
C LEU A 152 7.04 9.54 9.02
N LYS A 153 6.80 10.80 9.40
CA LYS A 153 5.72 11.60 8.82
C LYS A 153 5.87 11.76 7.31
N ALA A 154 7.07 12.13 6.85
CA ALA A 154 7.35 12.30 5.44
C ALA A 154 7.08 11.01 4.65
N LEU A 155 7.54 9.86 5.15
CA LEU A 155 7.32 8.58 4.49
C LEU A 155 5.84 8.15 4.50
N VAL A 156 5.12 8.33 5.62
CA VAL A 156 3.69 8.00 5.70
C VAL A 156 2.88 8.86 4.74
N VAL A 157 3.15 10.16 4.66
CA VAL A 157 2.52 11.08 3.70
C VAL A 157 2.81 10.64 2.27
N ASP A 158 4.07 10.35 1.96
CA ASP A 158 4.47 9.92 0.62
C ASP A 158 3.77 8.62 0.22
N LEU A 159 3.76 7.61 1.09
CA LEU A 159 3.11 6.34 0.82
C LEU A 159 1.59 6.48 0.64
N ALA A 160 0.91 7.20 1.54
CA ALA A 160 -0.54 7.28 1.54
C ALA A 160 -1.09 8.23 0.46
N LEU A 161 -0.52 9.44 0.34
CA LEU A 161 -1.06 10.47 -0.54
C LEU A 161 -0.45 10.43 -1.95
N HIS A 162 0.87 10.20 -2.06
CA HIS A 162 1.57 10.26 -3.35
C HIS A 162 1.69 8.88 -4.01
N GLN A 163 2.12 7.84 -3.30
CA GLN A 163 2.19 6.49 -3.86
C GLN A 163 0.81 5.81 -3.91
N GLY A 164 -0.15 6.29 -3.12
CA GLY A 164 -1.51 5.76 -3.08
C GLY A 164 -1.59 4.35 -2.50
N VAL A 165 -0.71 4.01 -1.56
CA VAL A 165 -0.70 2.72 -0.85
C VAL A 165 -1.96 2.60 0.00
N ASP A 166 -2.66 1.47 -0.08
CA ASP A 166 -3.94 1.28 0.62
C ASP A 166 -3.76 1.07 2.13
N LEU A 167 -2.76 0.28 2.52
CA LEU A 167 -2.43 -0.04 3.91
C LEU A 167 -1.02 0.41 4.26
N VAL A 168 -0.89 1.31 5.24
CA VAL A 168 0.41 1.69 5.81
C VAL A 168 0.47 1.23 7.26
N ILE A 169 1.34 0.27 7.55
CA ILE A 169 1.45 -0.35 8.88
C ILE A 169 2.80 0.00 9.47
N THR A 170 2.82 0.61 10.65
CA THR A 170 4.09 0.86 11.36
C THR A 170 4.29 -0.16 12.47
N THR A 171 5.54 -0.46 12.82
CA THR A 171 5.87 -1.29 13.98
C THR A 171 7.04 -0.68 14.76
N GLY A 172 6.84 -0.48 16.06
CA GLY A 172 7.82 0.18 16.94
C GLY A 172 7.43 1.59 17.36
N GLY A 173 8.10 2.10 18.39
CA GLY A 173 7.93 3.46 18.90
C GLY A 173 6.58 3.79 19.55
N THR A 174 5.81 2.78 20.00
CA THR A 174 4.48 2.95 20.64
C THR A 174 4.46 2.73 22.16
N GLY A 175 5.62 2.52 22.78
CA GLY A 175 5.77 2.35 24.23
C GLY A 175 5.83 3.68 24.99
N LEU A 176 6.45 3.68 26.18
CA LEU A 176 6.62 4.88 27.02
C LEU A 176 8.07 5.38 27.08
N ALA A 177 8.99 4.79 26.30
CA ALA A 177 10.36 5.28 26.26
C ALA A 177 10.40 6.71 25.69
N PRO A 178 11.35 7.57 26.07
CA PRO A 178 11.43 8.95 25.58
C PRO A 178 11.50 9.09 24.05
N ARG A 179 11.97 8.04 23.35
CA ARG A 179 12.03 7.98 21.89
C ARG A 179 10.75 7.46 21.24
N ASP A 180 9.87 6.80 21.99
CA ASP A 180 8.63 6.23 21.47
C ASP A 180 7.67 7.38 21.13
N THR A 181 7.64 7.77 19.86
CA THR A 181 6.90 8.94 19.37
C THR A 181 6.04 8.64 18.14
N THR A 182 5.95 7.36 17.75
CA THR A 182 5.17 6.90 16.59
C THR A 182 3.71 7.34 16.66
N PRO A 183 3.00 7.19 17.81
CA PRO A 183 1.61 7.61 17.89
C PRO A 183 1.42 9.11 17.70
N GLU A 184 2.24 9.93 18.35
CA GLU A 184 2.20 11.39 18.23
C GLU A 184 2.47 11.82 16.79
N ALA A 185 3.47 11.23 16.15
CA ALA A 185 3.83 11.54 14.77
C ALA A 185 2.67 11.20 13.82
N VAL A 186 2.14 9.98 13.90
CA VAL A 186 1.06 9.51 13.00
C VAL A 186 -0.24 10.24 13.28
N GLN A 187 -0.61 10.48 14.54
CA GLN A 187 -1.88 11.12 14.90
C GLN A 187 -2.04 12.50 14.26
N THR A 188 -0.95 13.26 14.08
CA THR A 188 -1.00 14.58 13.42
C THR A 188 -1.35 14.53 11.93
N LEU A 189 -1.27 13.35 11.31
CA LEU A 189 -1.52 13.16 9.88
C LEU A 189 -2.91 12.60 9.56
N LEU A 190 -3.62 12.09 10.56
CA LEU A 190 -4.88 11.37 10.34
C LEU A 190 -6.01 12.33 10.01
N ASP A 191 -6.72 12.08 8.90
CA ASP A 191 -7.98 12.76 8.60
C ASP A 191 -9.07 12.35 9.60
N ARG A 192 -9.09 11.05 9.92
CA ARG A 192 -10.06 10.44 10.85
C ARG A 192 -9.39 9.34 11.66
N ARG A 193 -9.63 9.33 12.96
CA ARG A 193 -9.25 8.24 13.88
C ARG A 193 -10.16 7.02 13.67
N LEU A 194 -9.60 5.83 13.86
CA LEU A 194 -10.32 4.54 13.87
C LEU A 194 -10.29 3.94 15.29
N PRO A 195 -11.01 4.52 16.28
CA PRO A 195 -10.94 4.08 17.67
C PRO A 195 -11.42 2.64 17.90
N GLY A 196 -12.30 2.11 17.04
CA GLY A 196 -12.71 0.70 17.09
C GLY A 196 -11.56 -0.27 16.83
N PHE A 197 -10.64 0.08 15.91
CA PHE A 197 -9.44 -0.71 15.64
C PHE A 197 -8.50 -0.68 16.84
N GLU A 198 -8.28 0.50 17.41
CA GLU A 198 -7.44 0.70 18.59
C GLU A 198 -7.96 -0.10 19.78
N GLN A 199 -9.27 -0.09 20.03
CA GLN A 199 -9.90 -0.87 21.10
C GLN A 199 -9.80 -2.38 20.85
N ALA A 200 -10.03 -2.84 19.61
CA ALA A 200 -9.91 -4.27 19.28
C ALA A 200 -8.47 -4.78 19.52
N MET A 201 -7.48 -4.02 19.07
CA MET A 201 -6.05 -4.26 19.30
C MET A 201 -5.69 -4.27 20.79
N MET A 202 -6.15 -3.27 21.54
CA MET A 202 -5.92 -3.15 22.97
C MET A 202 -6.55 -4.32 23.74
N ASN A 203 -7.80 -4.66 23.44
CA ASN A 203 -8.51 -5.79 24.08
C ASN A 203 -7.80 -7.12 23.81
N ALA A 204 -7.37 -7.36 22.56
CA ALA A 204 -6.63 -8.55 22.20
C ALA A 204 -5.30 -8.65 22.97
N SER A 205 -4.60 -7.53 23.13
CA SER A 205 -3.33 -7.48 23.86
C SER A 205 -3.51 -7.64 25.38
N LEU A 206 -4.52 -7.01 25.98
CA LEU A 206 -4.84 -7.10 27.41
C LEU A 206 -5.26 -8.51 27.82
N ALA A 207 -5.91 -9.26 26.92
CA ALA A 207 -6.22 -10.67 27.15
C ALA A 207 -4.97 -11.56 27.26
N LYS A 208 -3.80 -11.09 26.83
CA LYS A 208 -2.52 -11.81 26.87
C LYS A 208 -1.59 -11.31 27.96
N THR A 209 -1.58 -10.01 28.22
CA THR A 209 -0.70 -9.42 29.25
C THR A 209 -1.25 -8.09 29.75
N PRO A 210 -1.23 -7.85 31.09
CA PRO A 210 -1.61 -6.55 31.64
C PRO A 210 -0.68 -5.42 31.18
N HIS A 211 0.56 -5.74 30.78
CA HIS A 211 1.51 -4.74 30.29
C HIS A 211 1.09 -4.09 28.98
N ALA A 212 0.14 -4.68 28.24
CA ALA A 212 -0.41 -4.08 27.02
C ALA A 212 -1.02 -2.69 27.26
N ALA A 213 -1.47 -2.40 28.48
CA ALA A 213 -2.06 -1.13 28.87
C ALA A 213 -1.15 0.09 28.64
N ILE A 214 0.17 -0.10 28.49
CA ILE A 214 1.11 0.99 28.22
C ILE A 214 1.18 1.38 26.74
N SER A 215 0.62 0.57 25.84
CA SER A 215 0.67 0.84 24.40
C SER A 215 -0.18 2.06 24.07
N ARG A 216 0.39 2.94 23.26
CA ARG A 216 -0.26 4.17 22.78
C ARG A 216 -0.64 4.07 21.30
N ALA A 217 -0.85 2.86 20.79
CA ALA A 217 -1.15 2.63 19.38
C ALA A 217 -2.35 3.46 18.88
N VAL A 218 -2.21 4.04 17.69
CA VAL A 218 -3.26 4.80 17.00
C VAL A 218 -3.54 4.21 15.63
N CYS A 219 -4.79 4.33 15.20
CA CYS A 219 -5.25 3.90 13.88
C CYS A 219 -6.06 5.02 13.24
N GLY A 220 -6.00 5.15 11.92
CA GLY A 220 -6.75 6.18 11.22
C GLY A 220 -6.72 6.07 9.71
N THR A 221 -7.32 7.04 9.04
CA THR A 221 -7.29 7.19 7.59
C THR A 221 -6.46 8.41 7.19
N ILE A 222 -5.75 8.30 6.07
CA ILE A 222 -5.10 9.42 5.38
C ILE A 222 -5.48 9.31 3.89
N GLY A 223 -6.25 10.26 3.38
CA GLY A 223 -6.86 10.19 2.06
C GLY A 223 -7.67 8.90 1.88
N ARG A 224 -7.19 8.01 1.00
CA ARG A 224 -7.81 6.72 0.65
C ARG A 224 -7.13 5.52 1.31
N SER A 225 -6.23 5.78 2.25
CA SER A 225 -5.38 4.79 2.90
C SER A 225 -5.77 4.61 4.37
N ILE A 226 -5.57 3.41 4.90
CA ILE A 226 -5.65 3.12 6.34
C ILE A 226 -4.24 3.02 6.91
N VAL A 227 -4.01 3.69 8.04
CA VAL A 227 -2.77 3.65 8.80
C VAL A 227 -3.00 2.98 10.15
N VAL A 228 -2.16 2.02 10.50
CA VAL A 228 -2.20 1.30 11.80
C VAL A 228 -0.81 1.31 12.41
N THR A 229 -0.67 1.79 13.65
CA THR A 229 0.60 1.69 14.38
C THR A 229 0.60 0.47 15.29
N LEU A 230 1.62 -0.38 15.20
CA LEU A 230 1.74 -1.60 15.98
C LEU A 230 2.92 -1.53 16.97
N PRO A 231 2.89 -2.32 18.07
CA PRO A 231 4.05 -2.47 18.94
C PRO A 231 5.22 -3.17 18.24
N GLY A 232 6.45 -2.87 18.66
CA GLY A 232 7.69 -3.27 17.96
C GLY A 232 8.12 -4.74 18.08
N SER A 233 7.37 -5.60 18.79
CA SER A 233 7.72 -7.03 18.89
C SER A 233 6.93 -7.86 17.88
N PRO A 234 7.54 -8.86 17.21
CA PRO A 234 6.82 -9.71 16.25
C PRO A 234 5.59 -10.41 16.86
N LYS A 235 5.68 -10.79 18.13
CA LYS A 235 4.55 -11.36 18.88
C LYS A 235 3.39 -10.36 18.98
N ALA A 236 3.67 -9.13 19.40
CA ALA A 236 2.64 -8.10 19.54
C ALA A 236 2.06 -7.69 18.18
N VAL A 237 2.88 -7.63 17.12
CA VAL A 237 2.39 -7.43 15.74
C VAL A 237 1.37 -8.49 15.39
N ARG A 238 1.68 -9.78 15.61
CA ARG A 238 0.75 -10.89 15.35
C ARG A 238 -0.55 -10.77 16.12
N GLU A 239 -0.47 -10.48 17.43
CA GLU A 239 -1.65 -10.37 18.29
C GLU A 239 -2.56 -9.20 17.90
N ASN A 240 -1.97 -8.02 17.64
CA ASN A 240 -2.74 -6.82 17.31
C ASN A 240 -3.32 -6.87 15.91
N LEU A 241 -2.51 -7.29 14.92
CA LEU A 241 -2.95 -7.30 13.53
C LEU A 241 -4.01 -8.37 13.28
N ALA A 242 -3.92 -9.53 13.95
CA ALA A 242 -4.96 -10.55 13.89
C ALA A 242 -6.33 -10.05 14.40
N ALA A 243 -6.34 -9.11 15.35
CA ALA A 243 -7.57 -8.55 15.91
C ALA A 243 -8.33 -7.64 14.92
N VAL A 244 -7.61 -7.05 13.96
CA VAL A 244 -8.18 -6.05 13.03
C VAL A 244 -8.17 -6.50 11.57
N ALA A 245 -7.34 -7.47 11.20
CA ALA A 245 -7.23 -7.99 9.83
C ALA A 245 -8.57 -8.39 9.21
N PRO A 246 -9.51 -9.04 9.93
CA PRO A 246 -10.83 -9.39 9.36
C PRO A 246 -11.65 -8.18 8.89
N ALA A 247 -11.45 -7.01 9.49
CA ALA A 247 -12.20 -5.80 9.17
C ALA A 247 -11.52 -4.92 8.10
N LEU A 248 -10.21 -5.12 7.85
CA LEU A 248 -9.41 -4.23 6.99
C LEU A 248 -9.92 -4.16 5.54
N ALA A 249 -10.23 -5.31 4.93
CA ALA A 249 -10.69 -5.36 3.54
C ALA A 249 -12.01 -4.59 3.34
N HIS A 250 -12.96 -4.78 4.27
CA HIS A 250 -14.23 -4.06 4.27
C HIS A 250 -14.04 -2.56 4.54
N ALA A 251 -13.22 -2.20 5.54
CA ALA A 251 -12.94 -0.81 5.87
C ALA A 251 -12.32 -0.05 4.69
N LEU A 252 -11.41 -0.68 3.95
CA LEU A 252 -10.82 -0.13 2.74
C LEU A 252 -11.85 0.05 1.63
N ALA A 253 -12.68 -0.96 1.36
CA ALA A 253 -13.73 -0.87 0.33
C ALA A 253 -14.64 0.34 0.60
N LYS A 254 -15.08 0.51 1.85
CA LYS A 254 -15.89 1.66 2.29
C LYS A 254 -15.17 2.99 2.14
N LEU A 255 -13.92 3.07 2.60
CA LEU A 255 -13.10 4.27 2.46
C LEU A 255 -12.93 4.67 0.99
N GLN A 256 -12.92 3.67 0.10
CA GLN A 256 -12.70 3.84 -1.33
C GLN A 256 -13.99 4.07 -2.13
N GLY A 257 -15.15 4.12 -1.47
CA GLY A 257 -16.44 4.49 -2.06
C GLY A 257 -17.30 3.32 -2.49
N ASP A 258 -17.09 2.11 -1.94
CA ASP A 258 -17.99 0.97 -2.16
C ASP A 258 -19.40 1.27 -1.60
N PRO A 259 -20.44 1.26 -2.45
CA PRO A 259 -21.81 1.61 -2.06
C PRO A 259 -22.60 0.44 -1.46
N SER A 260 -22.05 -0.78 -1.38
CA SER A 260 -22.72 -1.95 -0.77
C SER A 260 -23.18 -1.65 0.65
N ASP A 261 -24.24 -2.30 1.17
CA ASP A 261 -24.69 -2.06 2.55
C ASP A 261 -23.76 -2.71 3.59
N CYS A 262 -23.65 -2.12 4.78
CA CYS A 262 -22.82 -2.66 5.88
C CYS A 262 -23.46 -3.85 6.62
N ALA A 263 -24.72 -4.18 6.34
CA ALA A 263 -25.42 -5.27 6.99
C ALA A 263 -25.04 -6.62 6.34
N GLN A 264 -24.29 -7.44 7.07
CA GLN A 264 -24.16 -8.88 6.85
C GLN A 264 -24.64 -9.60 8.12
#